data_AF-A0A9D9INV3-F1
#
_entry.id   AF-A0A9D9INV3-F1
#
_cell.length_a   1.000
_cell.length_b   1.000
_cell.length_c   1.000
_cell.angle_alpha   90.00
_cell.angle_beta   90.00
_cell.angle_gamma   90.00
#
_symmetry.space_group_name_H-M   'P 1'
#
loop_
_entity.id
_entity.type
_entity.pdbx_description
1 polymer ?
#
loop_
_entity_poly.entity_id
_entity_poly.type
_entity_poly.pdbx_seq_one_letter_code
_entity_poly.pdbx_strand_id
1 'polypeptide(L)'
;MRRLILLLMLVPLLAFADGGTRYWNEGALTWDDFTGNPVMKTTPTYFKGRLVVKSEITQEEKSRFNMETSVSTYAFAEMDKNQSYADTAYRSSQMLRYHQLQFDLLELMRRRLQADLNTGMTGIEADKRVSYYQNLYDEYVADIAARTVNGSNDNRLQEEEYFVRKQLDAFLLPAVPEVKPGKFSYGWYIGTGALIPTGDIADAFGYAWLFNIGLTAGYDRLFLKADISYGQPRLDDVRKELFGRENEWAVNRYANQLSGVIALGYRVLDTKHFAITVNVGGGWTNYAWDVADFVLNTDNPDNNPEIEYVRNSEIRRNTIHNFNYMAGLDFDWNFHTAVSDKPFFLSGRREQYTSSLRLSPYFMHQKYSKLSPQRSGYQIGIMLSYSGLARALGFK
;
A
#
# COMPACT_ATOMS: atom_id res chain seq x y z
N MET A 1 11.69 -4.76 -45.10
CA MET A 1 12.06 -4.59 -43.67
C MET A 1 12.32 -3.13 -43.22
N ARG A 2 11.87 -2.10 -43.96
CA ARG A 2 12.00 -0.67 -43.56
C ARG A 2 10.67 0.04 -43.27
N ARG A 3 9.53 -0.65 -43.38
CA ARG A 3 8.20 -0.09 -43.13
C ARG A 3 7.60 -0.45 -41.75
N LEU A 4 8.29 -1.27 -40.95
CA LEU A 4 7.81 -1.67 -39.62
C LEU A 4 8.33 -0.76 -38.48
N ILE A 5 9.38 0.03 -38.72
CA ILE A 5 10.02 0.86 -37.68
C ILE A 5 9.31 2.21 -37.51
N LEU A 6 8.53 2.67 -38.50
CA LEU A 6 7.75 3.90 -38.40
C LEU A 6 6.41 3.73 -37.65
N LEU A 7 5.90 2.49 -37.49
CA LEU A 7 4.67 2.24 -36.73
C LEU A 7 4.90 2.09 -35.21
N LEU A 8 6.16 1.91 -34.78
CA LEU A 8 6.53 1.70 -33.37
C LEU A 8 6.98 2.98 -32.65
N MET A 9 7.14 4.11 -33.37
CA MET A 9 7.48 5.41 -32.77
C MET A 9 6.27 6.29 -32.44
N LEU A 10 5.04 5.81 -32.66
CA LEU A 10 3.80 6.56 -32.37
C LEU A 10 3.14 6.16 -31.04
N VAL A 11 3.75 5.28 -30.25
CA VAL A 11 3.15 4.70 -29.04
C VAL A 11 3.46 5.41 -27.70
N PRO A 12 4.31 6.46 -27.56
CA PRO A 12 4.35 7.19 -26.28
C PRO A 12 3.33 8.34 -26.15
N LEU A 13 2.57 8.68 -27.19
CA LEU A 13 1.66 9.85 -27.17
C LEU A 13 0.19 9.52 -26.83
N LEU A 14 -0.15 8.25 -26.62
CA LEU A 14 -1.54 7.82 -26.31
C LEU A 14 -1.76 7.48 -24.83
N ALA A 15 -0.80 7.76 -23.95
CA ALA A 15 -0.89 7.39 -22.53
C ALA A 15 -1.58 8.42 -21.61
N PHE A 16 -2.13 9.52 -22.15
CA PHE A 16 -2.89 10.51 -21.37
C PHE A 16 -4.19 11.01 -22.05
N ALA A 17 -4.73 10.28 -23.01
CA ALA A 17 -6.07 10.59 -23.53
C ALA A 17 -7.11 9.73 -22.81
N ASP A 18 -7.45 10.10 -21.57
CA ASP A 18 -8.74 9.68 -21.03
C ASP A 18 -9.82 10.40 -21.84
N GLY A 19 -10.25 9.81 -22.95
CA GLY A 19 -11.07 10.47 -23.98
C GLY A 19 -12.43 11.00 -23.50
N GLY A 20 -12.80 10.71 -22.24
CA GLY A 20 -14.00 11.22 -21.56
C GLY A 20 -13.79 12.47 -20.70
N THR A 21 -12.56 12.92 -20.45
CA THR A 21 -12.29 14.09 -19.59
C THR A 21 -11.56 15.17 -20.37
N ARG A 22 -11.96 16.44 -20.19
CA ARG A 22 -11.30 17.61 -20.77
C ARG A 22 -10.83 18.56 -19.67
N TYR A 23 -9.59 19.04 -19.74
CA TYR A 23 -9.04 19.99 -18.77
C TYR A 23 -9.06 21.42 -19.30
N TRP A 24 -9.22 22.41 -18.41
CA TRP A 24 -9.35 23.82 -18.81
C TRP A 24 -8.13 24.35 -19.58
N ASN A 25 -6.94 23.87 -19.23
CA ASN A 25 -5.68 24.25 -19.87
C ASN A 25 -5.51 23.69 -21.30
N GLU A 26 -6.40 22.82 -21.79
CA GLU A 26 -6.38 22.29 -23.15
C GLU A 26 -6.96 23.28 -24.19
N GLY A 27 -7.51 24.40 -23.73
CA GLY A 27 -8.03 25.48 -24.56
C GLY A 27 -9.55 25.55 -24.61
N ALA A 28 -10.06 26.47 -25.44
CA ALA A 28 -11.49 26.79 -25.51
C ALA A 28 -12.37 25.59 -25.96
N LEU A 29 -13.54 25.46 -25.34
CA LEU A 29 -14.52 24.42 -25.63
C LEU A 29 -14.98 24.47 -27.08
N THR A 30 -15.26 23.28 -27.59
CA THR A 30 -15.81 23.02 -28.90
C THR A 30 -17.03 22.12 -28.77
N TRP A 31 -17.90 22.07 -29.78
CA TRP A 31 -19.06 21.18 -29.73
C TRP A 31 -18.69 19.69 -29.74
N ASP A 32 -17.48 19.35 -30.18
CA ASP A 32 -16.95 17.99 -30.15
C ASP A 32 -16.64 17.50 -28.72
N ASP A 33 -16.70 18.40 -27.73
CA ASP A 33 -16.51 18.06 -26.32
C ASP A 33 -17.78 17.54 -25.64
N PHE A 34 -18.95 17.73 -26.26
CA PHE A 34 -20.25 17.37 -25.69
C PHE A 34 -20.73 16.04 -26.28
N THR A 35 -20.12 14.95 -25.82
CA THR A 35 -20.37 13.59 -26.33
C THR A 35 -21.37 12.80 -25.49
N GLY A 36 -21.93 13.41 -24.45
CA GLY A 36 -22.87 12.76 -23.53
C GLY A 36 -24.27 12.55 -24.10
N ASN A 37 -25.15 12.03 -23.26
CA ASN A 37 -26.56 11.81 -23.56
C ASN A 37 -27.46 12.77 -22.76
N PRO A 38 -28.65 13.12 -23.27
CA PRO A 38 -29.57 14.00 -22.55
C PRO A 38 -30.02 13.35 -21.24
N VAL A 39 -29.89 14.09 -20.13
CA VAL A 39 -30.35 13.65 -18.79
C VAL A 39 -31.89 13.57 -18.75
N MET A 40 -32.57 14.46 -19.48
CA MET A 40 -34.01 14.45 -19.68
C MET A 40 -34.32 14.87 -21.13
N LYS A 41 -35.43 14.38 -21.71
CA LYS A 41 -35.84 14.71 -23.09
C LYS A 41 -36.04 16.21 -23.33
N THR A 42 -36.23 17.00 -22.29
CA THR A 42 -36.51 18.44 -22.34
C THR A 42 -35.27 19.31 -22.11
N THR A 43 -34.11 18.74 -21.80
CA THR A 43 -32.88 19.51 -21.56
C THR A 43 -32.11 19.68 -22.88
N PRO A 44 -32.06 20.88 -23.47
CA PRO A 44 -31.44 21.10 -24.79
C PRO A 44 -29.92 20.97 -24.75
N THR A 45 -29.28 21.53 -23.71
CA THR A 45 -27.82 21.45 -23.50
C THR A 45 -27.50 21.40 -22.01
N TYR A 46 -26.36 20.80 -21.65
CA TYR A 46 -25.88 20.66 -20.28
C TYR A 46 -24.35 20.52 -20.24
N PHE A 47 -23.73 21.18 -19.26
CA PHE A 47 -22.29 21.11 -18.98
C PHE A 47 -22.07 20.46 -17.62
N LYS A 48 -21.18 19.45 -17.57
CA LYS A 48 -20.78 18.78 -16.33
C LYS A 48 -19.32 19.07 -15.99
N GLY A 49 -19.12 20.08 -15.16
CA GLY A 49 -17.82 20.42 -14.58
C GLY A 49 -17.63 19.79 -13.20
N ARG A 50 -16.39 19.40 -12.87
CA ARG A 50 -15.99 18.95 -11.54
C ARG A 50 -14.59 19.45 -11.16
N LEU A 51 -14.41 19.78 -9.87
CA LEU A 51 -13.10 19.98 -9.27
C LEU A 51 -12.53 18.65 -8.79
N VAL A 52 -11.27 18.36 -9.14
CA VAL A 52 -10.57 17.13 -8.72
C VAL A 52 -9.20 17.48 -8.17
N VAL A 53 -8.75 16.78 -7.13
CA VAL A 53 -7.41 16.90 -6.59
C VAL A 53 -6.62 15.63 -6.91
N LYS A 54 -5.42 15.77 -7.48
CA LYS A 54 -4.49 14.65 -7.72
C LYS A 54 -3.14 14.97 -7.11
N SER A 55 -2.45 13.93 -6.62
CA SER A 55 -1.11 14.07 -6.07
C SER A 55 -0.10 13.34 -6.95
N GLU A 56 0.94 14.04 -7.35
CA GLU A 56 2.05 13.51 -8.12
C GLU A 56 3.23 13.23 -7.18
N ILE A 57 3.93 12.12 -7.39
CA ILE A 57 5.08 11.70 -6.59
C ILE A 57 6.33 11.82 -7.47
N THR A 58 7.19 12.77 -7.14
CA THR A 58 8.50 12.93 -7.77
C THR A 58 9.55 12.26 -6.89
N GLN A 59 10.50 11.56 -7.51
CA GLN A 59 11.59 10.92 -6.79
C GLN A 59 12.92 11.30 -7.45
N GLU A 60 13.74 12.03 -6.71
CA GLU A 60 15.05 12.51 -7.17
C GLU A 60 16.19 11.76 -6.46
N GLU A 61 17.29 11.53 -7.17
CA GLU A 61 18.48 10.93 -6.58
C GLU A 61 19.25 11.96 -5.76
N LYS A 62 19.20 11.83 -4.42
CA LYS A 62 20.00 12.66 -3.51
C LYS A 62 21.45 12.21 -3.44
N SER A 63 21.68 10.90 -3.62
CA SER A 63 22.99 10.27 -3.74
C SER A 63 22.85 8.93 -4.46
N ARG A 64 23.98 8.31 -4.83
CA ARG A 64 24.02 7.00 -5.52
C ARG A 64 23.19 5.88 -4.85
N PHE A 65 22.86 6.03 -3.56
CA PHE A 65 22.10 5.03 -2.78
C PHE A 65 20.98 5.65 -1.91
N ASN A 66 20.54 6.87 -2.22
CA ASN A 66 19.50 7.54 -1.46
C ASN A 66 18.60 8.37 -2.37
N MET A 67 17.30 8.10 -2.33
CA MET A 67 16.31 8.89 -3.04
C MET A 67 15.61 9.86 -2.10
N GLU A 68 15.31 11.05 -2.64
CA GLU A 68 14.45 12.04 -2.00
C GLU A 68 13.11 12.04 -2.74
N THR A 69 12.05 11.71 -2.01
CA THR A 69 10.69 11.75 -2.54
C THR A 69 10.07 13.11 -2.22
N SER A 70 9.44 13.74 -3.21
CA SER A 70 8.54 14.87 -3.04
C SER A 70 7.16 14.53 -3.59
N VAL A 71 6.14 15.17 -3.03
CA VAL A 71 4.74 15.01 -3.40
C VAL A 71 4.17 16.39 -3.65
N SER A 72 3.59 16.58 -4.83
CA SER A 72 2.91 17.81 -5.22
C SER A 72 1.43 17.53 -5.42
N THR A 73 0.57 18.40 -4.91
CA THR A 73 -0.89 18.21 -4.97
C THR A 73 -1.53 19.30 -5.83
N TYR A 74 -2.18 18.87 -6.90
CA TYR A 74 -2.76 19.73 -7.92
C TYR A 74 -4.28 19.63 -7.91
N ALA A 75 -4.94 20.78 -7.96
CA ALA A 75 -6.36 20.89 -8.26
C ALA A 75 -6.55 21.07 -9.78
N PHE A 76 -7.50 20.34 -10.33
CA PHE A 76 -7.89 20.34 -11.73
C PHE A 76 -9.35 20.77 -11.90
N ALA A 77 -9.61 21.58 -12.92
CA ALA A 77 -10.94 21.88 -13.42
C ALA A 77 -11.19 20.95 -14.61
N GLU A 78 -12.06 19.96 -14.40
CA GLU A 78 -12.36 18.92 -15.39
C GLU A 78 -13.79 19.08 -15.91
N MET A 79 -13.95 18.98 -17.22
CA MET A 79 -15.23 18.74 -17.88
C MET A 79 -15.36 17.24 -18.17
N ASP A 80 -16.45 16.63 -17.74
CA ASP A 80 -16.82 15.27 -18.15
C ASP A 80 -17.55 15.35 -19.50
N LYS A 81 -16.87 14.95 -20.57
CA LYS A 81 -17.38 14.97 -21.95
C LYS A 81 -18.57 14.03 -22.12
N ASN A 82 -18.54 12.90 -21.43
CA ASN A 82 -19.56 11.85 -21.51
C ASN A 82 -20.84 12.19 -20.74
N GLN A 83 -20.77 13.16 -19.82
CA GLN A 83 -21.94 13.69 -19.11
C GLN A 83 -22.37 15.07 -19.59
N SER A 84 -21.54 15.74 -20.38
CA SER A 84 -21.89 17.01 -21.00
C SER A 84 -22.58 16.74 -22.34
N TYR A 85 -23.75 17.36 -22.55
CA TYR A 85 -24.61 17.09 -23.69
C TYR A 85 -24.99 18.38 -24.40
N ALA A 86 -25.08 18.34 -25.73
CA ALA A 86 -25.63 19.43 -26.52
C ALA A 86 -26.38 18.92 -27.74
N ASP A 87 -27.69 19.12 -27.76
CA ASP A 87 -28.53 18.84 -28.92
C ASP A 87 -28.09 19.71 -30.11
N THR A 88 -27.89 19.06 -31.25
CA THR A 88 -27.54 19.68 -32.53
C THR A 88 -28.42 20.88 -32.91
N ALA A 89 -29.71 20.88 -32.58
CA ALA A 89 -30.62 21.98 -32.87
C ALA A 89 -30.35 23.25 -32.04
N TYR A 90 -29.65 23.12 -30.92
CA TYR A 90 -29.38 24.20 -29.96
C TYR A 90 -27.89 24.59 -29.93
N ARG A 91 -27.07 24.05 -30.83
CA ARG A 91 -25.66 24.40 -30.98
C ARG A 91 -25.50 25.76 -31.64
N SER A 92 -25.40 26.81 -30.82
CA SER A 92 -25.12 28.18 -31.28
C SER A 92 -23.83 28.72 -30.66
N SER A 93 -23.15 29.67 -31.33
CA SER A 93 -21.95 30.29 -30.77
C SER A 93 -22.19 30.93 -29.40
N GLN A 94 -23.40 31.45 -29.17
CA GLN A 94 -23.81 32.01 -27.88
C GLN A 94 -23.93 30.95 -26.79
N MET A 95 -24.51 29.77 -27.10
CA MET A 95 -24.58 28.67 -26.12
C MET A 95 -23.21 28.07 -25.82
N LEU A 96 -22.32 27.99 -26.81
CA LEU A 96 -20.94 27.55 -26.58
C LEU A 96 -20.19 28.52 -25.66
N ARG A 97 -20.37 29.83 -25.88
CA ARG A 97 -19.87 30.89 -25.00
C ARG A 97 -20.39 30.76 -23.56
N TYR A 98 -21.68 30.47 -23.40
CA TYR A 98 -22.26 30.22 -22.08
C TYR A 98 -21.62 29.01 -21.36
N HIS A 99 -21.37 27.91 -22.07
CA HIS A 99 -20.65 26.77 -21.47
C HIS A 99 -19.17 27.06 -21.22
N GLN A 100 -18.52 27.87 -22.07
CA GLN A 100 -17.16 28.35 -21.81
C GLN A 100 -17.10 29.19 -20.53
N LEU A 101 -18.08 30.08 -20.31
CA LEU A 101 -18.20 30.86 -19.08
C LEU A 101 -18.31 29.95 -17.84
N GLN A 102 -19.09 28.88 -17.92
CA GLN A 102 -19.18 27.88 -16.84
C GLN A 102 -17.80 27.23 -16.59
N PHE A 103 -17.07 26.89 -17.64
CA PHE A 103 -15.74 26.30 -17.48
C PHE A 103 -14.69 27.28 -16.93
N ASP A 104 -14.73 28.54 -17.36
CA ASP A 104 -13.89 29.62 -16.86
C ASP A 104 -14.14 29.90 -15.37
N LEU A 105 -15.40 29.85 -14.94
CA LEU A 105 -15.77 29.96 -13.54
C LEU A 105 -15.26 28.77 -12.73
N LEU A 106 -15.30 27.55 -13.28
CA LEU A 106 -14.74 26.36 -12.64
C LEU A 106 -13.22 26.50 -12.45
N GLU A 107 -12.52 27.03 -13.45
CA GLU A 107 -11.08 27.34 -13.35
C GLU A 107 -10.78 28.37 -12.25
N LEU A 108 -11.62 29.40 -12.12
CA LEU A 108 -11.46 30.38 -11.05
C LEU A 108 -11.57 29.71 -9.67
N MET A 109 -12.56 28.82 -9.48
CA MET A 109 -12.71 28.06 -8.23
C MET A 109 -11.54 27.10 -8.01
N ARG A 110 -11.04 26.46 -9.06
CA ARG A 110 -9.84 25.62 -9.01
C ARG A 110 -8.62 26.40 -8.52
N ARG A 111 -8.39 27.63 -9.00
CA ARG A 111 -7.24 28.44 -8.54
C ARG A 111 -7.36 28.80 -7.07
N ARG A 112 -8.56 29.17 -6.60
CA ARG A 112 -8.81 29.45 -5.17
C ARG A 112 -8.63 28.20 -4.30
N LEU A 113 -9.15 27.06 -4.76
CA LEU A 113 -8.92 25.76 -4.15
C LEU A 113 -7.42 25.45 -4.07
N GLN A 114 -6.66 25.67 -5.15
CA GLN A 114 -5.21 25.45 -5.13
C GLN A 114 -4.52 26.36 -4.11
N ALA A 115 -4.90 27.64 -4.02
CA ALA A 115 -4.33 28.55 -3.03
C ALA A 115 -4.58 28.05 -1.60
N ASP A 116 -5.79 27.58 -1.30
CA ASP A 116 -6.14 27.00 0.00
C ASP A 116 -5.35 25.70 0.26
N LEU A 117 -5.23 24.81 -0.74
CA LEU A 117 -4.42 23.59 -0.63
C LEU A 117 -2.95 23.92 -0.34
N ASN A 118 -2.42 24.99 -0.93
CA ASN A 118 -1.04 25.43 -0.72
C ASN A 118 -0.79 25.98 0.70
N THR A 119 -1.83 26.37 1.45
CA THR A 119 -1.67 26.85 2.84
C THR A 119 -1.34 25.75 3.84
N GLY A 120 -1.32 24.49 3.39
CA GLY A 120 -1.03 23.35 4.25
C GLY A 120 -2.25 22.50 4.60
N MET A 121 -3.40 22.74 3.96
CA MET A 121 -4.62 21.96 4.21
C MET A 121 -4.40 20.49 3.81
N THR A 122 -4.68 19.55 4.72
CA THR A 122 -4.51 18.11 4.47
C THR A 122 -5.76 17.30 4.81
N GLY A 123 -5.95 16.19 4.08
CA GLY A 123 -6.94 15.17 4.44
C GLY A 123 -8.38 15.68 4.36
N ILE A 124 -9.18 15.41 5.40
CA ILE A 124 -10.61 15.76 5.47
C ILE A 124 -10.86 17.25 5.22
N GLU A 125 -9.92 18.12 5.62
CA GLU A 125 -10.06 19.56 5.38
C GLU A 125 -9.93 19.91 3.89
N ALA A 126 -9.03 19.24 3.17
CA ALA A 126 -8.88 19.40 1.73
C ALA A 126 -10.12 18.88 0.97
N ASP A 127 -10.65 17.70 1.35
CA ASP A 127 -11.87 17.15 0.73
C ASP A 127 -13.09 18.04 0.98
N LYS A 128 -13.25 18.52 2.22
CA LYS A 128 -14.28 19.50 2.56
C LYS A 128 -14.12 20.79 1.75
N ARG A 129 -12.87 21.19 1.48
CA ARG A 129 -12.58 22.38 0.68
C ARG A 129 -12.93 22.18 -0.80
N VAL A 130 -12.68 20.99 -1.35
CA VAL A 130 -13.13 20.62 -2.70
C VAL A 130 -14.66 20.70 -2.78
N SER A 131 -15.38 20.06 -1.86
CA SER A 131 -16.84 20.14 -1.82
C SER A 131 -17.36 21.55 -1.61
N TYR A 132 -16.70 22.35 -0.76
CA TYR A 132 -17.04 23.76 -0.55
C TYR A 132 -16.94 24.58 -1.84
N TYR A 133 -15.82 24.49 -2.57
CA TYR A 133 -15.65 25.22 -3.82
C TYR A 133 -16.52 24.67 -4.96
N GLN A 134 -16.82 23.38 -4.97
CA GLN A 134 -17.78 22.79 -5.91
C GLN A 134 -19.20 23.32 -5.65
N ASN A 135 -19.63 23.40 -4.40
CA ASN A 135 -20.94 23.97 -4.05
C ASN A 135 -21.00 25.45 -4.39
N LEU A 136 -19.94 26.22 -4.10
CA LEU A 136 -19.86 27.63 -4.45
C LEU A 136 -19.93 27.83 -5.98
N TYR A 137 -19.24 26.97 -6.74
CA TYR A 137 -19.35 26.93 -8.20
C TYR A 137 -20.80 26.67 -8.65
N ASP A 138 -21.46 25.65 -8.09
CA ASP A 138 -22.83 25.28 -8.46
C ASP A 138 -23.82 26.43 -8.15
N GLU A 139 -23.65 27.12 -7.02
CA GLU A 139 -24.43 28.32 -6.65
C GLU A 139 -24.22 29.46 -7.64
N TYR A 140 -22.97 29.78 -8.00
CA TYR A 140 -22.69 30.84 -8.97
C TYR A 140 -23.22 30.51 -10.36
N VAL A 141 -23.11 29.25 -10.81
CA VAL A 141 -23.68 28.81 -12.09
C VAL A 141 -25.21 28.97 -12.10
N ALA A 142 -25.89 28.62 -11.01
CA ALA A 142 -27.34 28.78 -10.90
C ALA A 142 -27.76 30.26 -10.96
N ASP A 143 -27.02 31.16 -10.32
CA ASP A 143 -27.29 32.59 -10.35
C ASP A 143 -27.02 33.21 -11.74
N ILE A 144 -25.90 32.84 -12.39
CA ILE A 144 -25.62 33.23 -13.78
C ILE A 144 -26.72 32.70 -14.72
N ALA A 145 -27.18 31.46 -14.52
CA ALA A 145 -28.27 30.87 -15.30
C ALA A 145 -29.57 31.69 -15.16
N ALA A 146 -29.90 32.16 -13.95
CA ALA A 146 -31.05 33.02 -13.72
C ALA A 146 -30.89 34.40 -14.39
N ARG A 147 -29.72 35.04 -14.23
CA ARG A 147 -29.44 36.38 -14.76
C ARG A 147 -29.37 36.43 -16.30
N THR A 148 -28.84 35.38 -16.91
CA THR A 148 -28.65 35.29 -18.37
C THR A 148 -29.80 34.56 -19.08
N VAL A 149 -30.78 34.04 -18.33
CA VAL A 149 -31.85 33.16 -18.86
C VAL A 149 -31.23 31.95 -19.59
N ASN A 150 -30.41 31.20 -18.86
CA ASN A 150 -29.64 30.06 -19.35
C ASN A 150 -28.79 30.39 -20.59
N GLY A 151 -28.14 31.56 -20.59
CA GLY A 151 -27.30 32.01 -21.70
C GLY A 151 -28.04 32.65 -22.87
N SER A 152 -29.38 32.77 -22.84
CA SER A 152 -30.17 33.33 -23.95
C SER A 152 -30.07 34.86 -24.07
N ASN A 153 -29.75 35.56 -22.98
CA ASN A 153 -29.56 37.02 -22.98
C ASN A 153 -28.08 37.38 -23.20
N ASP A 154 -27.73 37.76 -24.44
CA ASP A 154 -26.34 38.00 -24.86
C ASP A 154 -25.67 39.19 -24.13
N ASN A 155 -26.41 40.28 -23.88
CA ASN A 155 -25.86 41.45 -23.16
C ASN A 155 -25.44 41.06 -21.74
N ARG A 156 -26.29 40.31 -21.03
CA ARG A 156 -25.97 39.82 -19.68
C ARG A 156 -24.86 38.78 -19.71
N LEU A 157 -24.86 37.90 -20.70
CA LEU A 157 -23.79 36.91 -20.88
C LEU A 157 -22.42 37.59 -21.03
N GLN A 158 -22.34 38.64 -21.86
CA GLN A 158 -21.11 39.40 -22.08
C GLN A 158 -20.63 40.12 -20.81
N GLU A 159 -21.55 40.66 -20.00
CA GLU A 159 -21.21 41.24 -18.69
C GLU A 159 -20.56 40.20 -17.77
N GLU A 160 -21.16 39.02 -17.62
CA GLU A 160 -20.62 37.95 -16.76
C GLU A 160 -19.27 37.40 -17.27
N GLU A 161 -19.13 37.22 -18.60
CA GLU A 161 -17.86 36.84 -19.24
C GLU A 161 -16.74 37.82 -18.88
N TYR A 162 -17.03 39.12 -18.95
CA TYR A 162 -16.06 40.15 -18.59
C TYR A 162 -15.66 40.07 -17.10
N PHE A 163 -16.62 39.89 -16.20
CA PHE A 163 -16.32 39.79 -14.77
C PHE A 163 -15.50 38.55 -14.42
N VAL A 164 -15.84 37.38 -14.98
CA VAL A 164 -15.10 36.14 -14.72
C VAL A 164 -13.68 36.23 -15.30
N ARG A 165 -13.51 36.72 -16.53
CA ARG A 165 -12.19 36.92 -17.13
C ARG A 165 -11.32 37.88 -16.32
N LYS A 166 -11.87 39.01 -15.89
CA LYS A 166 -11.16 39.95 -15.02
C LYS A 166 -10.67 39.30 -13.72
N GLN A 167 -11.47 38.40 -13.14
CA GLN A 167 -11.06 37.65 -11.94
C GLN A 167 -9.98 36.61 -12.25
N LEU A 168 -10.05 35.93 -13.39
CA LEU A 168 -9.00 35.00 -13.84
C LEU A 168 -7.68 35.72 -14.12
N ASP A 169 -7.72 36.94 -14.66
CA ASP A 169 -6.52 37.75 -14.88
C ASP A 169 -5.93 38.25 -13.56
N ALA A 170 -6.77 38.61 -12.59
CA ALA A 170 -6.34 39.06 -11.27
C ALA A 170 -5.82 37.93 -10.38
N PHE A 171 -6.41 36.74 -10.47
CA PHE A 171 -6.07 35.59 -9.63
C PHE A 171 -5.32 34.54 -10.45
N LEU A 172 -4.00 34.72 -10.54
CA LEU A 172 -3.11 33.78 -11.24
C LEU A 172 -3.07 32.41 -10.54
N LEU A 173 -2.74 31.37 -11.30
CA LEU A 173 -2.57 30.02 -10.75
C LEU A 173 -1.39 30.03 -9.75
N PRO A 174 -1.65 29.74 -8.45
CA PRO A 174 -0.59 29.75 -7.45
C PRO A 174 0.40 28.60 -7.66
N ALA A 175 1.68 28.84 -7.37
CA ALA A 175 2.72 27.83 -7.44
C ALA A 175 2.45 26.69 -6.44
N VAL A 176 2.52 25.45 -6.90
CA VAL A 176 2.25 24.26 -6.06
C VAL A 176 3.51 23.91 -5.26
N PRO A 177 3.44 23.84 -3.91
CA PRO A 177 4.58 23.48 -3.09
C PRO A 177 4.87 21.98 -3.16
N GLU A 178 6.15 21.64 -3.13
CA GLU A 178 6.61 20.26 -2.97
C GLU A 178 6.64 19.86 -1.48
N VAL A 179 5.92 18.79 -1.14
CA VAL A 179 5.80 18.25 0.21
C VAL A 179 6.68 17.01 0.33
N LYS A 180 7.43 16.87 1.43
CA LYS A 180 8.28 15.70 1.64
C LYS A 180 7.63 14.70 2.60
N PRO A 181 7.78 13.39 2.37
CA PRO A 181 7.42 12.40 3.37
C PRO A 181 8.22 12.63 4.65
N GLY A 182 7.53 12.48 5.77
CA GLY A 182 8.13 12.51 7.09
C GLY A 182 9.14 11.38 7.29
N LYS A 183 10.02 11.57 8.27
CA LYS A 183 11.04 10.57 8.62
C LYS A 183 10.44 9.35 9.31
N PHE A 184 9.32 9.50 10.01
CA PHE A 184 8.65 8.38 10.65
C PHE A 184 7.91 7.53 9.61
N SER A 185 8.08 6.23 9.73
CA SER A 185 7.42 5.23 8.91
C SER A 185 6.87 4.12 9.78
N TYR A 186 5.80 3.49 9.33
CA TYR A 186 5.24 2.33 10.01
C TYR A 186 4.57 1.42 8.99
N GLY A 187 4.38 0.16 9.34
CA GLY A 187 3.93 -0.80 8.37
C GLY A 187 3.67 -2.17 8.95
N TRP A 188 3.23 -3.04 8.07
CA TRP A 188 2.97 -4.44 8.35
C TRP A 188 3.58 -5.31 7.25
N TYR A 189 3.74 -6.58 7.55
CA TYR A 189 4.06 -7.59 6.56
C TYR A 189 3.46 -8.92 6.94
N ILE A 190 3.09 -9.68 5.92
CA ILE A 190 2.60 -11.05 6.05
C ILE A 190 3.30 -11.90 5.00
N GLY A 191 3.65 -13.12 5.35
CA GLY A 191 4.37 -13.97 4.44
C GLY A 191 4.48 -15.39 4.89
N THR A 192 5.33 -16.10 4.18
CA THR A 192 5.54 -17.51 4.39
C THR A 192 6.93 -17.93 3.89
N GLY A 193 7.46 -19.03 4.38
CA GLY A 193 8.82 -19.42 4.01
C GLY A 193 9.29 -20.72 4.64
N ALA A 194 10.51 -21.12 4.26
CA ALA A 194 11.12 -22.34 4.76
C ALA A 194 11.94 -22.07 6.02
N LEU A 195 11.88 -23.00 6.96
CA LEU A 195 12.76 -23.13 8.12
C LEU A 195 13.58 -24.39 8.00
N ILE A 196 14.90 -24.25 8.08
CA ILE A 196 15.87 -25.34 7.95
C ILE A 196 16.70 -25.36 9.25
N PRO A 197 16.44 -26.33 10.15
CA PRO A 197 17.28 -26.58 11.31
C PRO A 197 18.65 -27.13 10.90
N THR A 198 19.68 -26.84 11.70
CA THR A 198 21.06 -27.30 11.49
C THR A 198 21.72 -27.67 12.82
N GLY A 199 22.86 -28.39 12.77
CA GLY A 199 23.52 -28.92 13.96
C GLY A 199 22.66 -29.97 14.66
N ASP A 200 22.81 -30.09 15.97
CA ASP A 200 22.11 -31.12 16.76
C ASP A 200 20.59 -30.91 16.79
N ILE A 201 20.12 -29.71 16.44
CA ILE A 201 18.68 -29.40 16.36
C ILE A 201 18.03 -30.16 15.20
N ALA A 202 18.76 -30.37 14.09
CA ALA A 202 18.27 -31.12 12.94
C ALA A 202 17.99 -32.60 13.29
N ASP A 203 18.64 -33.13 14.33
CA ASP A 203 18.35 -34.49 14.82
C ASP A 203 17.01 -34.60 15.58
N ALA A 204 16.40 -33.47 15.95
CA ALA A 204 15.12 -33.43 16.67
C ALA A 204 13.99 -32.97 15.74
N PHE A 205 14.25 -31.89 15.02
CA PHE A 205 13.27 -31.17 14.23
C PHE A 205 13.76 -31.08 12.80
N GLY A 206 12.97 -31.63 11.88
CA GLY A 206 13.15 -31.50 10.46
C GLY A 206 12.66 -30.15 9.94
N TYR A 207 12.76 -30.00 8.63
CA TYR A 207 12.27 -28.82 7.90
C TYR A 207 10.81 -28.49 8.22
N ALA A 208 10.49 -27.20 8.25
CA ALA A 208 9.13 -26.69 8.39
C ALA A 208 8.85 -25.58 7.39
N TRP A 209 7.58 -25.46 7.00
CA TRP A 209 7.06 -24.27 6.34
C TRP A 209 6.43 -23.36 7.39
N LEU A 210 6.78 -22.08 7.37
CA LEU A 210 6.35 -21.07 8.33
C LEU A 210 5.39 -20.08 7.68
N PHE A 211 4.42 -19.62 8.47
CA PHE A 211 3.64 -18.42 8.19
C PHE A 211 4.09 -17.34 9.15
N ASN A 212 4.33 -16.12 8.66
CA ASN A 212 4.70 -14.99 9.50
C ASN A 212 3.78 -13.79 9.29
N ILE A 213 3.54 -13.09 10.38
CA ILE A 213 2.91 -11.77 10.39
C ILE A 213 3.71 -10.86 11.30
N GLY A 214 3.91 -9.62 10.88
CA GLY A 214 4.66 -8.68 11.68
C GLY A 214 4.36 -7.22 11.38
N LEU A 215 4.88 -6.38 12.26
CA LEU A 215 4.82 -4.94 12.21
C LEU A 215 6.23 -4.37 12.05
N THR A 216 6.32 -3.22 11.40
CA THR A 216 7.54 -2.44 11.32
C THR A 216 7.24 -1.00 11.71
N ALA A 217 8.14 -0.39 12.47
CA ALA A 217 8.13 1.04 12.77
C ALA A 217 9.53 1.57 12.52
N GLY A 218 9.68 2.68 11.83
CA GLY A 218 10.99 3.21 11.47
C GLY A 218 11.08 4.72 11.62
N TYR A 219 12.28 5.20 11.89
CA TYR A 219 12.65 6.60 11.83
C TYR A 219 13.84 6.75 10.88
N ASP A 220 13.61 7.37 9.74
CA ASP A 220 14.58 7.54 8.66
C ASP A 220 15.08 6.16 8.16
N ARG A 221 16.34 5.83 8.44
CA ARG A 221 16.96 4.55 8.08
C ARG A 221 16.90 3.49 9.17
N LEU A 222 16.48 3.85 10.39
CA LEU A 222 16.37 2.93 11.51
C LEU A 222 14.98 2.32 11.52
N PHE A 223 14.90 1.00 11.63
CA PHE A 223 13.65 0.25 11.69
C PHE A 223 13.64 -0.64 12.93
N LEU A 224 12.48 -0.77 13.53
CA LEU A 224 12.15 -1.75 14.56
C LEU A 224 11.13 -2.69 13.93
N LYS A 225 11.47 -3.97 13.93
CA LYS A 225 10.68 -5.05 13.36
C LYS A 225 10.21 -5.96 14.49
N ALA A 226 8.94 -6.32 14.49
CA ALA A 226 8.41 -7.35 15.37
C ALA A 226 7.55 -8.33 14.55
N ASP A 227 7.76 -9.63 14.70
CA ASP A 227 6.94 -10.65 14.06
C ASP A 227 6.65 -11.84 14.96
N ILE A 228 5.57 -12.53 14.58
CA ILE A 228 5.23 -13.85 15.05
C ILE A 228 5.26 -14.79 13.84
N SER A 229 5.91 -15.92 14.02
CA SER A 229 6.01 -16.99 13.03
C SER A 229 5.46 -18.30 13.60
N TYR A 230 4.65 -19.02 12.81
CA TYR A 230 4.06 -20.31 13.16
C TYR A 230 4.36 -21.35 12.09
N GLY A 231 4.67 -22.57 12.51
CA GLY A 231 4.87 -23.70 11.60
C GLY A 231 4.79 -25.04 12.28
N GLN A 232 4.91 -26.11 11.50
CA GLN A 232 4.84 -27.48 11.99
C GLN A 232 6.05 -28.29 11.51
N PRO A 233 7.22 -28.20 12.16
CA PRO A 233 8.32 -29.09 11.84
C PRO A 233 7.94 -30.55 12.07
N ARG A 234 8.53 -31.40 11.26
CA ARG A 234 8.51 -32.84 11.49
C ARG A 234 9.44 -33.19 12.65
N LEU A 235 9.02 -34.13 13.49
CA LEU A 235 9.91 -34.83 14.41
C LEU A 235 10.59 -35.97 13.63
N ASP A 236 11.92 -35.96 13.59
CA ASP A 236 12.67 -36.94 12.77
C ASP A 236 12.75 -38.31 13.43
N ASP A 237 12.72 -38.39 14.76
CA ASP A 237 12.66 -39.64 15.50
C ASP A 237 11.60 -39.57 16.62
N VAL A 238 10.43 -40.16 16.33
CA VAL A 238 9.24 -40.13 17.19
C VAL A 238 9.41 -41.06 18.40
N ARG A 239 10.28 -42.08 18.31
CA ARG A 239 10.54 -43.10 19.34
C ARG A 239 11.83 -42.86 20.13
N LYS A 240 12.50 -41.74 19.90
CA LYS A 240 13.69 -41.34 20.68
C LYS A 240 13.29 -40.45 21.84
N GLU A 241 13.93 -40.68 22.98
CA GLU A 241 13.73 -39.86 24.17
C GLU A 241 14.22 -38.43 23.91
N LEU A 242 13.32 -37.46 24.00
CA LEU A 242 13.66 -36.04 23.82
C LEU A 242 14.04 -35.37 25.15
N PHE A 243 13.52 -35.87 26.28
CA PHE A 243 13.77 -35.37 27.64
C PHE A 243 14.52 -36.36 28.54
N GLY A 244 15.06 -37.45 27.98
CA GLY A 244 15.78 -38.49 28.74
C GLY A 244 14.87 -39.27 29.69
N ARG A 245 13.61 -39.47 29.29
CA ARG A 245 12.63 -40.30 29.99
C ARG A 245 12.41 -41.57 29.17
N GLU A 246 12.75 -42.70 29.77
CA GLU A 246 12.59 -44.01 29.13
C GLU A 246 11.14 -44.25 28.70
N ASN A 247 10.97 -44.71 27.45
CA ASN A 247 9.70 -45.05 26.82
C ASN A 247 8.63 -43.92 26.77
N GLU A 248 9.01 -42.65 26.97
CA GLU A 248 8.15 -41.49 26.68
C GLU A 248 8.35 -41.06 25.21
N TRP A 249 7.39 -41.36 24.35
CA TRP A 249 7.49 -41.13 22.91
C TRP A 249 6.45 -40.15 22.39
N ALA A 250 6.77 -39.48 21.29
CA ALA A 250 5.84 -38.59 20.64
C ALA A 250 4.68 -39.37 20.01
N VAL A 251 3.46 -38.89 20.19
CA VAL A 251 2.25 -39.51 19.63
C VAL A 251 2.04 -39.08 18.18
N ASN A 252 2.48 -37.86 17.85
CA ASN A 252 2.31 -37.24 16.56
C ASN A 252 3.67 -37.00 15.88
N ARG A 253 3.70 -37.08 14.56
CA ARG A 253 4.91 -36.88 13.74
C ARG A 253 5.31 -35.40 13.60
N TYR A 254 4.43 -34.47 13.93
CA TYR A 254 4.66 -33.04 13.78
C TYR A 254 4.62 -32.34 15.14
N ALA A 255 5.61 -31.49 15.40
CA ALA A 255 5.58 -30.56 16.51
C ALA A 255 5.02 -29.22 16.03
N ASN A 256 4.37 -28.46 16.92
CA ASN A 256 3.98 -27.09 16.64
C ASN A 256 5.11 -26.16 17.06
N GLN A 257 5.49 -25.24 16.18
CA GLN A 257 6.42 -24.17 16.46
C GLN A 257 5.68 -22.83 16.51
N LEU A 258 5.95 -22.05 17.55
CA LEU A 258 5.60 -20.64 17.61
C LEU A 258 6.84 -19.83 17.98
N SER A 259 7.14 -18.79 17.20
CA SER A 259 8.28 -17.92 17.45
C SER A 259 7.85 -16.46 17.45
N GLY A 260 8.37 -15.67 18.38
CA GLY A 260 8.21 -14.22 18.41
C GLY A 260 9.58 -13.54 18.35
N VAL A 261 9.78 -12.62 17.41
CA VAL A 261 11.06 -11.95 17.16
C VAL A 261 10.90 -10.44 17.25
N ILE A 262 11.89 -9.78 17.85
CA ILE A 262 12.07 -8.33 17.80
C ILE A 262 13.47 -8.06 17.27
N ALA A 263 13.58 -7.22 16.23
CA ALA A 263 14.85 -6.88 15.61
C ALA A 263 14.95 -5.38 15.31
N LEU A 264 16.17 -4.85 15.47
CA LEU A 264 16.54 -3.53 15.01
C LEU A 264 17.20 -3.66 13.64
N GLY A 265 16.70 -2.87 12.70
CA GLY A 265 17.12 -2.81 11.32
C GLY A 265 17.77 -1.48 10.96
N TYR A 266 18.80 -1.51 10.11
CA TYR A 266 19.34 -0.32 9.46
C TYR A 266 19.27 -0.47 7.94
N ARG A 267 18.60 0.47 7.28
CA ARG A 267 18.46 0.50 5.83
C ARG A 267 19.72 1.08 5.19
N VAL A 268 20.50 0.21 4.56
CA VAL A 268 21.79 0.55 3.94
C VAL A 268 21.59 1.10 2.53
N LEU A 269 20.58 0.58 1.82
CA LEU A 269 20.21 0.97 0.46
C LEU A 269 18.72 1.31 0.43
N ASP A 270 18.36 2.47 -0.11
CA ASP A 270 16.97 2.87 -0.35
C ASP A 270 16.86 3.51 -1.74
N THR A 271 16.26 2.79 -2.69
CA THR A 271 16.01 3.23 -4.06
C THR A 271 14.53 3.07 -4.40
N LYS A 272 14.08 3.70 -5.50
CA LYS A 272 12.69 3.66 -5.97
C LYS A 272 12.11 2.26 -6.02
N HIS A 273 12.88 1.31 -6.55
CA HIS A 273 12.42 -0.05 -6.82
C HIS A 273 12.97 -1.08 -5.85
N PHE A 274 13.96 -0.72 -5.04
CA PHE A 274 14.69 -1.68 -4.23
C PHE A 274 15.27 -1.09 -2.95
N ALA A 275 15.13 -1.81 -1.83
CA ALA A 275 15.77 -1.45 -0.56
C ALA A 275 16.41 -2.66 0.12
N ILE A 276 17.47 -2.41 0.89
CA ILE A 276 18.17 -3.43 1.68
C ILE A 276 18.25 -2.96 3.13
N THR A 277 17.74 -3.78 4.04
CA THR A 277 17.79 -3.54 5.48
C THR A 277 18.53 -4.66 6.20
N VAL A 278 19.55 -4.32 6.97
CA VAL A 278 20.28 -5.28 7.81
C VAL A 278 19.62 -5.31 9.18
N ASN A 279 19.26 -6.49 9.67
CA ASN A 279 18.54 -6.68 10.93
C ASN A 279 19.35 -7.50 11.93
N VAL A 280 19.33 -7.07 13.19
CA VAL A 280 19.87 -7.82 14.34
C VAL A 280 18.88 -7.75 15.49
N GLY A 281 18.70 -8.87 16.19
CA GLY A 281 17.66 -8.95 17.21
C GLY A 281 17.68 -10.25 17.99
N GLY A 282 16.55 -10.52 18.62
CA GLY A 282 16.35 -11.75 19.36
C GLY A 282 14.87 -12.01 19.57
N GLY A 283 14.59 -13.23 19.99
CA GLY A 283 13.23 -13.70 20.09
C GLY A 283 13.12 -14.99 20.87
N TRP A 284 11.91 -15.38 21.19
CA TRP A 284 11.64 -16.68 21.77
C TRP A 284 11.11 -17.63 20.70
N THR A 285 11.48 -18.90 20.80
CA THR A 285 10.90 -19.98 19.99
C THR A 285 10.42 -21.08 20.91
N ASN A 286 9.16 -21.49 20.74
CA ASN A 286 8.51 -22.56 21.49
C ASN A 286 8.18 -23.72 20.55
N TYR A 287 8.61 -24.91 20.92
CA TYR A 287 8.19 -26.17 20.32
C TYR A 287 7.29 -26.93 21.26
N ALA A 288 6.18 -27.44 20.73
CA ALA A 288 5.23 -28.18 21.52
C ALA A 288 4.67 -29.39 20.75
N TRP A 289 4.70 -30.55 21.38
CA TRP A 289 4.25 -31.82 20.80
C TRP A 289 3.60 -32.69 21.88
N ASP A 290 2.88 -33.71 21.43
CA ASP A 290 2.13 -34.59 22.33
C ASP A 290 2.94 -35.87 22.55
N VAL A 291 3.01 -36.32 23.81
CA VAL A 291 3.75 -37.50 24.25
C VAL A 291 2.87 -38.44 25.06
N ALA A 292 3.23 -39.72 25.09
CA ALA A 292 2.67 -40.69 26.01
C ALA A 292 3.74 -41.72 26.41
N ASP A 293 3.52 -42.37 27.54
CA ASP A 293 4.36 -43.47 28.01
C ASP A 293 3.92 -44.76 27.31
N PHE A 294 4.89 -45.51 26.80
CA PHE A 294 4.68 -46.80 26.14
C PHE A 294 5.27 -47.94 26.97
N VAL A 295 4.60 -49.08 27.00
CA VAL A 295 5.10 -50.30 27.67
C VAL A 295 5.11 -51.45 26.71
N LEU A 296 6.04 -52.39 26.91
CA LEU A 296 6.12 -53.61 26.13
C LEU A 296 4.82 -54.41 26.30
N ASN A 297 4.22 -54.82 25.19
CA ASN A 297 3.04 -55.65 25.18
C ASN A 297 3.42 -57.09 25.52
N THR A 298 3.24 -57.49 26.78
CA THR A 298 3.50 -58.86 27.25
C THR A 298 2.49 -59.89 26.76
N ASP A 299 1.37 -59.44 26.19
CA ASP A 299 0.27 -60.29 25.69
C ASP A 299 0.33 -60.44 24.16
N ASN A 300 1.54 -60.47 23.57
CA ASN A 300 1.74 -60.59 22.11
C ASN A 300 1.95 -62.07 21.69
N PRO A 301 0.89 -62.83 21.32
CA PRO A 301 1.00 -64.25 21.00
C PRO A 301 1.76 -64.55 19.68
N ASP A 302 1.98 -63.56 18.81
CA ASP A 302 2.44 -63.78 17.42
C ASP A 302 3.75 -63.07 17.04
N ASN A 303 4.50 -62.51 18.00
CA ASN A 303 5.77 -61.82 17.73
C ASN A 303 5.66 -60.74 16.62
N ASN A 304 4.51 -60.07 16.51
CA ASN A 304 4.33 -59.00 15.53
C ASN A 304 5.04 -57.71 16.01
N PRO A 305 6.06 -57.20 15.30
CA PRO A 305 6.81 -56.00 15.70
C PRO A 305 5.98 -54.71 15.70
N GLU A 306 4.79 -54.70 15.07
CA GLU A 306 3.90 -53.54 15.06
C GLU A 306 3.10 -53.36 16.37
N ILE A 307 3.02 -54.39 17.21
CA ILE A 307 2.21 -54.43 18.45
C ILE A 307 3.09 -54.56 19.70
N GLU A 308 4.41 -54.36 19.54
CA GLU A 308 5.41 -54.56 20.58
C GLU A 308 5.26 -53.58 21.74
N TYR A 309 4.76 -52.37 21.49
CA TYR A 309 4.57 -51.34 22.51
C TYR A 309 3.15 -50.77 22.50
N VAL A 310 2.51 -50.72 23.66
CA VAL A 310 1.15 -50.18 23.84
C VAL A 310 1.21 -48.95 24.76
N ARG A 311 0.39 -47.95 24.45
CA ARG A 311 0.28 -46.72 25.24
C ARG A 311 -0.26 -47.04 26.64
N ASN A 312 0.50 -46.67 27.67
CA ASN A 312 0.19 -46.90 29.09
C ASN A 312 -0.26 -45.64 29.83
N SER A 313 -0.15 -44.46 29.21
CA SER A 313 -0.56 -43.20 29.85
C SER A 313 -1.56 -42.41 29.01
N GLU A 314 -2.22 -41.44 29.66
CA GLU A 314 -2.89 -40.35 28.96
C GLU A 314 -1.89 -39.54 28.12
N ILE A 315 -2.39 -38.91 27.05
CA ILE A 315 -1.58 -38.05 26.19
C ILE A 315 -1.28 -36.74 26.93
N ARG A 316 0.00 -36.39 27.04
CA ARG A 316 0.47 -35.17 27.70
C ARG A 316 1.14 -34.24 26.68
N ARG A 317 1.04 -32.93 26.92
CA ARG A 317 1.68 -31.91 26.09
C ARG A 317 3.08 -31.62 26.62
N ASN A 318 4.11 -31.91 25.83
CA ASN A 318 5.47 -31.47 26.12
C ASN A 318 5.76 -30.15 25.40
N THR A 319 6.49 -29.26 26.07
CA THR A 319 6.88 -27.96 25.51
C THR A 319 8.33 -27.65 25.83
N ILE A 320 9.01 -26.98 24.89
CA ILE A 320 10.34 -26.43 25.11
C ILE A 320 10.41 -25.04 24.53
N HIS A 321 10.97 -24.11 25.29
CA HIS A 321 11.17 -22.73 24.88
C HIS A 321 12.63 -22.34 25.04
N ASN A 322 13.10 -21.45 24.18
CA ASN A 322 14.41 -20.82 24.33
C ASN A 322 14.36 -19.37 23.83
N PHE A 323 15.22 -18.53 24.39
CA PHE A 323 15.53 -17.22 23.81
C PHE A 323 16.71 -17.35 22.86
N ASN A 324 16.60 -16.73 21.70
CA ASN A 324 17.48 -16.91 20.56
C ASN A 324 17.94 -15.56 20.02
N TYR A 325 19.17 -15.52 19.51
CA TYR A 325 19.71 -14.34 18.83
C TYR A 325 19.54 -14.50 17.32
N MET A 326 19.16 -13.42 16.65
CA MET A 326 18.82 -13.41 15.24
C MET A 326 19.62 -12.33 14.50
N ALA A 327 20.12 -12.70 13.31
CA ALA A 327 20.64 -11.77 12.32
C ALA A 327 19.99 -12.07 10.97
N GLY A 328 19.67 -11.05 10.18
CA GLY A 328 19.04 -11.24 8.88
C GLY A 328 19.18 -10.06 7.96
N LEU A 329 18.78 -10.26 6.71
CA LEU A 329 18.74 -9.22 5.67
C LEU A 329 17.32 -9.19 5.11
N ASP A 330 16.77 -8.00 4.94
CA ASP A 330 15.51 -7.82 4.21
C ASP A 330 15.83 -7.16 2.86
N PHE A 331 15.44 -7.84 1.79
CA PHE A 331 15.49 -7.33 0.42
C PHE A 331 14.07 -6.98 -0.02
N ASP A 332 13.79 -5.70 -0.19
CA ASP A 332 12.46 -5.17 -0.52
C ASP A 332 12.43 -4.73 -2.00
N TRP A 333 11.61 -5.39 -2.83
CA TRP A 333 11.28 -4.92 -4.17
C TRP A 333 10.01 -4.07 -4.13
N ASN A 334 10.16 -2.76 -4.32
CA ASN A 334 9.06 -1.80 -4.32
C ASN A 334 8.41 -1.76 -5.70
N PHE A 335 7.11 -2.02 -5.78
CA PHE A 335 6.37 -2.06 -7.05
C PHE A 335 5.27 -1.02 -7.15
N HIS A 336 4.68 -0.59 -6.03
CA HIS A 336 3.63 0.42 -6.04
C HIS A 336 3.84 1.43 -4.93
N THR A 337 3.72 2.71 -5.29
CA THR A 337 3.69 3.81 -4.33
C THR A 337 2.45 4.64 -4.63
N ALA A 338 1.57 4.77 -3.65
CA ALA A 338 0.38 5.59 -3.73
C ALA A 338 0.38 6.60 -2.58
N VAL A 339 -0.16 7.79 -2.83
CA VAL A 339 -0.53 8.71 -1.76
C VAL A 339 -1.99 8.44 -1.44
N SER A 340 -2.28 8.09 -0.19
CA SER A 340 -3.66 7.91 0.26
C SER A 340 -4.42 9.23 0.12
N ASP A 341 -5.59 9.19 -0.52
CA ASP A 341 -6.53 10.31 -0.58
C ASP A 341 -7.15 10.60 0.78
N LYS A 342 -7.21 9.59 1.64
CA LYS A 342 -7.76 9.69 2.99
C LYS A 342 -6.64 9.88 4.02
N PRO A 343 -6.82 10.80 4.98
CA PRO A 343 -5.87 10.92 6.09
C PRO A 343 -5.94 9.67 6.98
N PHE A 344 -4.82 9.28 7.55
CA PHE A 344 -4.78 8.20 8.53
C PHE A 344 -5.26 8.70 9.89
N PHE A 345 -6.01 7.86 10.61
CA PHE A 345 -6.73 8.23 11.82
C PHE A 345 -5.81 8.69 12.98
N LEU A 346 -4.54 8.28 12.99
CA LEU A 346 -3.58 8.68 14.05
C LEU A 346 -2.83 9.99 13.73
N SER A 347 -2.53 10.26 12.45
CA SER A 347 -1.69 11.40 12.07
C SER A 347 -2.48 12.60 11.55
N GLY A 348 -3.72 12.39 11.10
CA GLY A 348 -4.55 13.42 10.46
C GLY A 348 -4.01 13.90 9.10
N ARG A 349 -2.87 13.35 8.66
CA ARG A 349 -2.17 13.73 7.43
C ARG A 349 -2.36 12.66 6.36
N ARG A 350 -2.22 13.05 5.09
CA ARG A 350 -2.14 12.08 3.98
C ARG A 350 -0.84 11.30 4.12
N GLU A 351 -0.88 10.04 3.71
CA GLU A 351 0.25 9.13 3.85
C GLU A 351 0.66 8.57 2.51
N GLN A 352 1.97 8.50 2.30
CA GLN A 352 2.53 7.74 1.21
C GLN A 352 2.62 6.28 1.64
N TYR A 353 1.95 5.40 0.92
CA TYR A 353 2.02 3.96 1.09
C TYR A 353 2.89 3.34 0.00
N THR A 354 3.84 2.52 0.40
CA THR A 354 4.72 1.76 -0.49
C THR A 354 4.48 0.27 -0.28
N SER A 355 4.05 -0.41 -1.34
CA SER A 355 3.94 -1.86 -1.39
C SER A 355 5.23 -2.47 -1.90
N SER A 356 5.67 -3.51 -1.21
CA SER A 356 6.90 -4.22 -1.53
C SER A 356 6.76 -5.73 -1.35
N LEU A 357 7.55 -6.46 -2.13
CA LEU A 357 7.79 -7.88 -1.92
C LEU A 357 9.11 -7.98 -1.17
N ARG A 358 9.10 -8.63 -0.02
CA ARG A 358 10.24 -8.77 0.88
C ARG A 358 10.77 -10.20 0.87
N LEU A 359 12.05 -10.37 0.61
CA LEU A 359 12.77 -11.61 0.89
C LEU A 359 13.64 -11.41 2.14
N SER A 360 13.43 -12.25 3.15
CA SER A 360 14.11 -12.19 4.44
C SER A 360 14.84 -13.50 4.77
N PRO A 361 16.09 -13.70 4.29
CA PRO A 361 16.98 -14.68 4.88
C PRO A 361 17.40 -14.26 6.30
N TYR A 362 17.31 -15.19 7.25
CA TYR A 362 17.76 -14.99 8.61
C TYR A 362 18.41 -16.24 9.20
N PHE A 363 19.26 -15.99 10.19
CA PHE A 363 19.92 -17.00 11.01
C PHE A 363 19.55 -16.76 12.46
N MET A 364 19.14 -17.81 13.14
CA MET A 364 18.77 -17.75 14.55
C MET A 364 19.52 -18.83 15.33
N HIS A 365 20.40 -18.43 16.24
CA HIS A 365 21.12 -19.37 17.09
C HIS A 365 20.23 -19.85 18.22
N GLN A 366 20.18 -21.17 18.45
CA GLN A 366 19.35 -21.77 19.49
C GLN A 366 20.13 -22.80 20.31
N LYS A 367 19.79 -22.88 21.59
CA LYS A 367 20.41 -23.80 22.54
C LYS A 367 19.34 -24.34 23.51
N TYR A 368 19.06 -25.62 23.40
CA TYR A 368 18.04 -26.30 24.19
C TYR A 368 18.69 -27.17 25.26
N SER A 369 18.92 -26.60 26.45
CA SER A 369 19.52 -27.32 27.59
C SER A 369 18.60 -28.35 28.25
N LYS A 370 17.29 -28.27 27.99
CA LYS A 370 16.30 -29.20 28.54
C LYS A 370 16.14 -30.48 27.71
N LEU A 371 16.68 -30.53 26.49
CA LEU A 371 16.70 -31.76 25.70
C LEU A 371 17.80 -32.69 26.23
N SER A 372 17.57 -34.00 26.12
CA SER A 372 18.57 -35.04 26.41
C SER A 372 18.89 -35.83 25.13
N PRO A 373 20.14 -35.82 24.62
CA PRO A 373 21.23 -34.93 25.03
C PRO A 373 20.90 -33.46 24.73
N GLN A 374 21.62 -32.53 25.38
CA GLN A 374 21.51 -31.10 25.09
C GLN A 374 21.79 -30.85 23.61
N ARG A 375 20.94 -30.06 22.95
CA ARG A 375 21.06 -29.79 21.51
C ARG A 375 21.28 -28.30 21.24
N SER A 376 22.18 -27.99 20.32
CA SER A 376 22.46 -26.62 19.89
C SER A 376 22.66 -26.54 18.39
N GLY A 377 22.42 -25.37 17.82
CA GLY A 377 22.55 -25.19 16.37
C GLY A 377 21.99 -23.86 15.89
N TYR A 378 21.70 -23.80 14.59
CA TYR A 378 21.08 -22.66 13.95
C TYR A 378 19.80 -23.05 13.25
N GLN A 379 18.86 -22.11 13.22
CA GLN A 379 17.74 -22.12 12.32
C GLN A 379 17.99 -21.14 11.21
N ILE A 380 18.01 -21.65 9.98
CA ILE A 380 18.10 -20.85 8.78
C ILE A 380 16.68 -20.69 8.26
N GLY A 381 16.20 -19.46 8.21
CA GLY A 381 14.89 -19.14 7.66
C GLY A 381 15.02 -18.33 6.38
N ILE A 382 14.16 -18.62 5.41
CA ILE A 382 14.02 -17.83 4.17
C ILE A 382 12.54 -17.50 4.01
N MET A 383 12.18 -16.24 4.28
CA MET A 383 10.79 -15.79 4.23
C MET A 383 10.52 -14.92 3.01
N LEU A 384 9.41 -15.16 2.33
CA LEU A 384 8.84 -14.28 1.33
C LEU A 384 7.60 -13.61 1.91
N SER A 385 7.59 -12.29 1.98
CA SER A 385 6.49 -11.53 2.59
C SER A 385 6.03 -10.40 1.68
N TYR A 386 4.74 -10.12 1.67
CA TYR A 386 4.24 -8.82 1.21
C TYR A 386 4.40 -7.82 2.35
N SER A 387 4.94 -6.64 2.07
CA SER A 387 5.09 -5.57 3.05
C SER A 387 4.49 -4.26 2.57
N GLY A 388 3.73 -3.64 3.46
CA GLY A 388 3.19 -2.29 3.31
C GLY A 388 3.87 -1.32 4.25
N LEU A 389 4.46 -0.25 3.72
CA LEU A 389 5.10 0.81 4.50
C LEU A 389 4.42 2.15 4.25
N ALA A 390 3.92 2.78 5.31
CA ALA A 390 3.32 4.10 5.29
C ALA A 390 4.27 5.16 5.86
N ARG A 391 4.23 6.38 5.30
CA ARG A 391 4.93 7.58 5.79
C ARG A 391 3.99 8.77 5.74
N ALA A 392 3.86 9.52 6.84
CA ALA A 392 3.04 10.72 6.88
C ALA A 392 3.68 11.85 6.07
N LEU A 393 2.92 12.55 5.23
CA LEU A 393 3.40 13.71 4.49
C LEU A 393 3.43 14.96 5.38
N GLY A 394 4.43 15.83 5.26
CA GLY A 394 4.52 17.06 6.04
C GLY A 394 5.02 18.24 5.22
N PHE A 395 4.34 19.38 5.35
CA PHE A 395 4.83 20.66 4.83
C PHE A 395 6.12 21.05 5.56
N LYS A 396 7.06 21.65 4.83
CA LYS A 396 8.27 22.23 5.41
C LYS A 396 7.96 23.54 6.11
#